data_AF-A0AAN5DAK2-F1
#
_entry.id   AF-A0AAN5DAK2-F1
#
_cell.length_a   1.000
_cell.length_b   1.000
_cell.length_c   1.000
_cell.angle_alpha   90.00
_cell.angle_beta   90.00
_cell.angle_gamma   90.00
#
_symmetry.space_group_name_H-M   'P 1'
#
loop_
_entity.id
_entity.type
_entity.pdbx_description
1 polymer ?
#
loop_
_entity_poly.entity_id
_entity_poly.type
_entity_poly.pdbx_seq_one_letter_code
_entity_poly.pdbx_strand_id
1 'polypeptide(L)'
;LLAKSKCRGIVWTMDERMNMCLAKHCCKAVRDDRSTSDFILCQSGKMMDFFTCGGGFEDENVKTCAHKLQPAPPPPTPGAYVESTTTSSPHPLCPEGQFCLWGPFGFGFCCEEKNEEVWRKEYAAGCPSKMRVVNITQKDVVDEVLRGKSCKDAFCPRGSKCVQGRYIAHCCV
;
A
#
# COMPACT_ATOMS: atom_id res chain seq x y z
N LEU A 1 30.13 5.66 4.60
CA LEU A 1 30.57 6.37 3.37
C LEU A 1 30.48 5.42 2.18
N LEU A 2 29.29 5.25 1.58
CA LEU A 2 29.19 4.52 0.31
C LEU A 2 29.68 5.46 -0.80
N ALA A 3 30.91 5.23 -1.27
CA ALA A 3 31.50 5.97 -2.35
C ALA A 3 30.68 5.76 -3.64
N LYS A 4 30.33 6.86 -4.32
CA LYS A 4 29.57 6.93 -5.57
C LYS A 4 30.16 6.07 -6.72
N SER A 5 31.36 5.52 -6.58
CA SER A 5 32.08 4.73 -7.60
C SER A 5 31.70 3.23 -7.66
N LYS A 6 30.88 2.71 -6.74
CA LYS A 6 30.47 1.28 -6.71
C LYS A 6 28.98 1.05 -6.91
N CYS A 7 28.26 2.06 -7.37
CA CYS A 7 26.82 1.98 -7.41
C CYS A 7 26.31 1.28 -8.68
N ARG A 8 26.01 -0.01 -8.58
CA ARG A 8 25.34 -0.79 -9.64
C ARG A 8 24.10 -1.45 -9.07
N GLY A 9 22.98 -1.33 -9.81
CA GLY A 9 21.73 -1.98 -9.47
C GLY A 9 20.71 -1.07 -8.79
N ILE A 10 19.70 -1.72 -8.23
CA ILE A 10 18.57 -1.08 -7.56
C ILE A 10 18.65 -1.32 -6.06
N VAL A 11 18.10 -0.38 -5.30
CA VAL A 11 17.87 -0.48 -3.87
C VAL A 11 16.41 -0.16 -3.58
N TRP A 12 15.90 -0.69 -2.48
CA TRP A 12 14.53 -0.46 -2.03
C TRP A 12 14.53 0.46 -0.83
N THR A 13 13.53 1.33 -0.77
CA THR A 13 13.23 2.16 0.39
C THR A 13 11.78 1.97 0.76
N MET A 14 11.50 1.84 2.06
CA MET A 14 10.14 1.84 2.56
C MET A 14 9.54 3.24 2.38
N ASP A 15 8.48 3.34 1.60
CA ASP A 15 7.63 4.52 1.58
C ASP A 15 6.59 4.37 2.70
N GLU A 16 6.79 5.07 3.81
CA GLU A 16 5.94 4.97 5.01
C GLU A 16 4.49 5.42 4.73
N ARG A 17 4.29 6.29 3.73
CA ARG A 17 2.96 6.78 3.35
C ARG A 17 2.16 5.72 2.59
N MET A 18 2.80 5.04 1.65
CA MET A 18 2.18 3.96 0.88
C MET A 18 2.37 2.57 1.53
N ASN A 19 3.10 2.51 2.64
CA ASN A 19 3.46 1.28 3.36
C ASN A 19 3.97 0.19 2.39
N MET A 20 4.93 0.55 1.53
CA MET A 20 5.52 -0.39 0.58
C MET A 20 6.97 -0.07 0.20
N CYS A 21 7.65 -1.10 -0.29
CA CYS A 21 9.03 -1.01 -0.73
C CYS A 21 9.12 -0.59 -2.20
N LEU A 22 9.71 0.57 -2.43
CA LEU A 22 9.87 1.15 -3.77
C LEU A 22 11.34 1.12 -4.19
N ALA A 23 11.57 0.61 -5.39
CA ALA A 23 12.88 0.53 -6.00
C ALA A 23 13.31 1.88 -6.57
N LYS A 24 14.60 2.18 -6.41
CA LYS A 24 15.31 3.26 -7.09
C LYS A 24 16.69 2.78 -7.51
N HIS A 25 17.25 3.40 -8.55
CA HIS A 25 18.64 3.21 -8.88
C HIS A 25 19.50 3.60 -7.69
N CYS A 26 20.50 2.81 -7.34
CA CYS A 26 21.30 3.07 -6.15
C CYS A 26 21.96 4.46 -6.17
N CYS A 27 22.30 5.00 -7.35
CA CYS A 27 22.88 6.35 -7.49
C CYS A 27 21.90 7.47 -7.14
N LYS A 28 20.61 7.16 -7.06
CA LYS A 28 19.53 8.06 -6.65
C LYS A 28 19.22 7.95 -5.16
N ALA A 29 19.80 6.99 -4.45
CA ALA A 29 19.67 6.91 -2.99
C ALA A 29 20.44 8.04 -2.32
N VAL A 30 19.77 8.74 -1.40
CA VAL A 30 20.36 9.80 -0.59
C VAL A 30 21.17 9.16 0.54
N ARG A 31 22.16 9.90 1.06
CA ARG A 31 23.13 9.40 2.05
C ARG A 31 22.51 8.93 3.36
N ASP A 32 21.29 9.37 3.66
CA ASP A 32 20.49 9.03 4.85
C ASP A 32 19.17 8.32 4.51
N ASP A 33 18.97 7.91 3.25
CA ASP A 33 17.85 7.05 2.93
C ASP A 33 18.05 5.70 3.63
N ARG A 34 17.04 5.23 4.38
CA ARG A 34 16.94 3.84 4.87
C ARG A 34 16.72 2.89 3.69
N SER A 35 17.72 2.80 2.81
CA SER A 35 17.74 1.97 1.62
C SER A 35 18.44 0.65 1.89
N THR A 36 17.87 -0.43 1.39
CA THR A 36 18.47 -1.76 1.43
C THR A 36 18.56 -2.34 0.02
N SER A 37 19.55 -3.20 -0.22
CA SER A 37 19.65 -3.96 -1.47
C SER A 37 18.79 -5.22 -1.46
N ASP A 38 18.08 -5.53 -0.37
CA ASP A 38 17.27 -6.73 -0.20
C ASP A 38 15.79 -6.33 -0.04
N PHE A 39 14.94 -6.83 -0.94
CA PHE A 39 13.52 -6.51 -0.96
C PHE A 39 12.78 -7.11 0.24
N ILE A 40 13.14 -8.32 0.67
CA ILE A 40 12.53 -8.97 1.84
C ILE A 40 12.86 -8.21 3.12
N LEU A 41 14.11 -7.76 3.25
CA LEU A 41 14.51 -6.90 4.38
C LEU A 41 13.81 -5.55 4.35
N CYS A 42 13.50 -5.00 3.17
CA CYS A 42 12.67 -3.81 3.09
C CYS A 42 11.25 -4.13 3.60
N GLN A 43 10.66 -5.24 3.13
CA GLN A 43 9.30 -5.64 3.49
C GLN A 43 9.14 -5.96 4.98
N SER A 44 10.20 -6.34 5.70
CA SER A 44 10.09 -6.57 7.14
C SER A 44 9.73 -5.31 7.94
N GLY A 45 9.89 -4.12 7.35
CA GLY A 45 9.43 -2.86 7.93
C GLY A 45 7.98 -2.49 7.61
N LYS A 46 7.26 -3.29 6.81
CA LYS A 46 5.89 -3.01 6.38
C LYS A 46 4.93 -3.18 7.55
N MET A 47 4.07 -2.20 7.79
CA MET A 47 2.90 -2.39 8.65
C MET A 47 1.91 -3.31 7.97
N MET A 48 0.97 -3.90 8.72
CA MET A 48 -0.10 -4.70 8.12
C MET A 48 -0.94 -3.82 7.17
N ASP A 49 -1.42 -4.38 6.06
CA ASP A 49 -2.11 -3.62 5.00
C ASP A 49 -3.46 -3.01 5.42
N PHE A 50 -3.96 -3.36 6.61
CA PHE A 50 -5.18 -2.76 7.17
C PHE A 50 -4.98 -1.35 7.75
N PHE A 51 -3.74 -0.84 7.78
CA PHE A 51 -3.41 0.44 8.39
C PHE A 51 -3.21 1.59 7.40
N THR A 52 -3.35 1.33 6.09
CA THR A 52 -3.11 2.34 5.04
C THR A 52 -4.09 2.21 3.88
N CYS A 53 -4.66 3.33 3.44
CA CYS A 53 -5.42 3.40 2.19
C CYS A 53 -4.50 3.25 0.96
N GLY A 54 -5.07 2.85 -0.18
CA GLY A 54 -4.38 2.84 -1.45
C GLY A 54 -3.84 4.22 -1.85
N GLY A 55 -2.55 4.29 -2.20
CA GLY A 55 -1.84 5.54 -2.46
C GLY A 55 -1.46 6.33 -1.21
N GLY A 56 -1.76 5.80 -0.03
CA GLY A 56 -1.52 6.44 1.27
C GLY A 56 -2.50 7.56 1.60
N PHE A 57 -2.38 8.12 2.80
CA PHE A 57 -3.21 9.26 3.22
C PHE A 57 -2.72 10.54 2.54
N GLU A 58 -3.61 11.35 1.95
CA GLU A 58 -3.24 12.65 1.37
C GLU A 58 -3.18 13.78 2.41
N ASP A 59 -3.92 13.64 3.53
CA ASP A 59 -4.03 14.63 4.60
C ASP A 59 -3.47 14.12 5.93
N GLU A 60 -2.99 15.03 6.78
CA GLU A 60 -2.70 14.74 8.20
C GLU A 60 -3.96 14.40 9.01
N ASN A 61 -5.14 14.72 8.48
CA ASN A 61 -6.44 14.48 9.11
C ASN A 61 -7.04 13.14 8.68
N VAL A 62 -6.40 12.05 9.09
CA VAL A 62 -6.92 10.70 8.87
C VAL A 62 -8.24 10.55 9.64
N LYS A 63 -9.35 10.39 8.91
CA LYS A 63 -10.66 10.13 9.51
C LYS A 63 -10.74 8.66 9.88
N THR A 64 -11.16 8.38 11.11
CA THR A 64 -11.37 7.02 11.60
C THR A 64 -12.83 6.64 11.51
N CYS A 65 -13.06 5.35 11.34
CA CYS A 65 -14.35 4.71 11.46
C CYS A 65 -14.23 3.62 12.52
N ALA A 66 -15.27 3.44 13.34
CA ALA A 66 -15.31 2.39 14.34
C ALA A 66 -16.72 1.82 14.38
N HIS A 67 -16.85 0.51 14.62
CA HIS A 67 -18.13 0.01 15.07
C HIS A 67 -18.50 0.79 16.33
N LYS A 68 -19.74 1.27 16.46
CA LYS A 68 -20.25 1.55 17.80
C LYS A 68 -20.13 0.22 18.54
N LEU A 69 -19.12 0.10 19.42
CA LEU A 69 -19.16 -0.90 20.48
C LEU A 69 -20.44 -0.58 21.24
N GLN A 70 -21.51 -1.30 20.94
CA GLN A 70 -22.66 -1.28 21.82
C GLN A 70 -22.11 -1.75 23.17
N PRO A 71 -22.43 -1.06 24.28
CA PRO A 71 -22.08 -1.58 25.59
C PRO A 71 -22.55 -3.03 25.67
N ALA A 72 -21.71 -3.91 26.23
CA ALA A 72 -22.05 -5.32 26.36
C ALA A 72 -23.48 -5.43 26.89
N PRO A 73 -24.36 -6.22 26.25
CA PRO A 73 -25.71 -6.38 26.76
C PRO A 73 -25.62 -6.83 28.22
N PRO A 74 -26.47 -6.29 29.11
CA PRO A 74 -26.49 -6.75 30.50
C PRO A 74 -26.66 -8.27 30.53
N PRO A 75 -26.08 -8.98 31.53
CA PRO A 75 -26.13 -10.43 31.58
C PRO A 75 -27.59 -10.91 31.45
N PRO A 76 -27.86 -11.93 30.62
CA PRO A 76 -29.23 -12.34 30.35
C PRO A 76 -29.90 -12.82 31.63
N THR A 77 -31.06 -12.26 31.96
CA THR A 77 -32.00 -12.87 32.89
C THR A 77 -32.44 -14.24 32.35
N PRO A 78 -32.55 -15.29 33.19
CA PRO A 78 -32.98 -16.60 32.73
C PRO A 78 -34.37 -16.51 32.06
N GLY A 79 -34.45 -16.83 30.77
CA GLY A 79 -35.72 -16.98 30.04
C GLY A 79 -36.06 -15.92 28.97
N ALA A 80 -35.21 -14.92 28.71
CA ALA A 80 -35.44 -13.97 27.62
C ALA A 80 -34.63 -14.36 26.37
N TYR A 81 -35.32 -14.77 25.29
CA TYR A 81 -34.75 -14.84 23.96
C TYR A 81 -34.60 -13.41 23.43
N VAL A 82 -33.38 -12.95 23.18
CA VAL A 82 -33.15 -11.68 22.50
C VAL A 82 -33.15 -11.98 21.01
N GLU A 83 -34.26 -11.70 20.36
CA GLU A 83 -34.34 -11.76 18.91
C GLU A 83 -33.37 -10.71 18.35
N SER A 84 -32.29 -11.15 17.73
CA SER A 84 -31.32 -10.27 17.08
C SER A 84 -31.95 -9.70 15.81
N THR A 85 -32.78 -8.67 15.97
CA THR A 85 -33.19 -7.82 14.86
C THR A 85 -32.01 -6.97 14.41
N THR A 86 -31.15 -7.53 13.56
CA THR A 86 -30.21 -6.80 12.70
C THR A 86 -31.01 -5.99 11.69
N THR A 87 -31.59 -4.88 12.14
CA THR A 87 -32.32 -3.95 11.27
C THR A 87 -31.42 -2.75 10.96
N SER A 88 -30.94 -2.75 9.72
CA SER A 88 -30.66 -1.59 8.85
C SER A 88 -29.69 -0.49 9.34
N SER A 89 -28.53 -0.38 8.70
CA SER A 89 -27.79 0.89 8.55
C SER A 89 -28.69 1.96 7.92
N PRO A 90 -28.51 3.30 8.17
CA PRO A 90 -27.60 4.05 7.30
C PRO A 90 -27.10 5.40 7.89
N HIS A 91 -25.85 5.50 8.29
CA HIS A 91 -25.08 6.74 8.06
C HIS A 91 -23.64 6.33 7.84
N PRO A 92 -22.96 6.94 6.86
CA PRO A 92 -21.74 6.36 6.36
C PRO A 92 -20.70 6.61 7.46
N LEU A 93 -20.06 5.54 7.93
CA LEU A 93 -18.96 5.61 8.90
C LEU A 93 -17.88 6.60 8.44
N CYS A 94 -17.87 6.91 7.14
CA CYS A 94 -17.03 7.86 6.47
C CYS A 94 -17.90 8.81 5.63
N PRO A 95 -17.49 10.05 5.35
CA PRO A 95 -18.16 10.96 4.42
C PRO A 95 -18.49 10.33 3.06
N GLU A 96 -19.42 10.94 2.32
CA GLU A 96 -19.73 10.54 0.94
C GLU A 96 -18.45 10.50 0.07
N GLY A 97 -18.32 9.47 -0.77
CA GLY A 97 -17.11 9.21 -1.58
C GLY A 97 -15.96 8.54 -0.82
N GLN A 98 -16.21 8.09 0.42
CA GLN A 98 -15.24 7.34 1.23
C GLN A 98 -15.83 6.03 1.75
N PHE A 99 -14.98 5.02 1.90
CA PHE A 99 -15.32 3.74 2.50
C PHE A 99 -14.47 3.50 3.77
N CYS A 100 -14.98 2.67 4.68
CA CYS A 100 -14.25 2.29 5.88
C CYS A 100 -13.37 1.06 5.60
N LEU A 101 -12.05 1.24 5.59
CA LEU A 101 -11.09 0.15 5.62
C LEU A 101 -10.95 -0.35 7.06
N TRP A 102 -11.51 -1.53 7.33
CA TRP A 102 -11.51 -2.12 8.66
C TRP A 102 -10.14 -2.70 9.04
N GLY A 103 -9.63 -2.23 10.17
CA GLY A 103 -8.48 -2.78 10.86
C GLY A 103 -8.85 -3.87 11.87
N PRO A 104 -7.84 -4.49 12.50
CA PRO A 104 -8.07 -5.38 13.63
C PRO A 104 -8.77 -4.63 14.78
N PHE A 105 -9.41 -5.36 15.72
CA PHE A 105 -10.03 -4.78 16.92
C PHE A 105 -11.18 -3.76 16.67
N GLY A 106 -11.77 -3.73 15.48
CA GLY A 106 -12.99 -2.95 15.20
C GLY A 106 -12.77 -1.44 15.03
N PHE A 107 -11.52 -1.00 14.92
CA PHE A 107 -11.18 0.33 14.38
C PHE A 107 -10.93 0.22 12.88
N GLY A 108 -11.07 1.33 12.17
CA GLY A 108 -10.79 1.44 10.75
C GLY A 108 -10.49 2.87 10.35
N PHE A 109 -10.11 3.04 9.08
CA PHE A 109 -9.80 4.32 8.47
C PHE A 109 -10.73 4.59 7.30
N CYS A 110 -11.10 5.86 7.13
CA CYS A 110 -11.86 6.30 5.98
C CYS A 110 -10.93 6.54 4.80
N CYS A 111 -11.10 5.73 3.76
CA CYS A 111 -10.34 5.78 2.53
C CYS A 111 -11.18 6.36 1.40
N GLU A 112 -10.59 7.22 0.58
CA GLU A 112 -11.25 7.80 -0.58
C GLU A 112 -11.38 6.76 -1.69
N GLU A 113 -12.62 6.52 -2.16
CA GLU A 113 -12.91 5.50 -3.17
C GLU A 113 -12.19 5.74 -4.50
N LYS A 114 -12.10 7.02 -4.92
CA LYS A 114 -11.43 7.41 -6.16
C LYS A 114 -9.93 7.14 -6.11
N ASN A 115 -9.28 7.41 -4.97
CA ASN A 115 -7.86 7.13 -4.81
C ASN A 115 -7.61 5.63 -4.77
N GLU A 116 -8.48 4.86 -4.11
CA GLU A 116 -8.38 3.41 -4.08
C GLU A 116 -8.55 2.79 -5.47
N GLU A 117 -9.45 3.32 -6.31
CA GLU A 117 -9.62 2.85 -7.68
C GLU A 117 -8.36 3.09 -8.52
N VAL A 118 -7.73 4.27 -8.40
CA VAL A 118 -6.47 4.61 -9.06
C VAL A 118 -5.36 3.69 -8.56
N TRP A 119 -5.24 3.56 -7.23
CA TRP A 119 -4.27 2.68 -6.59
C TRP A 119 -4.40 1.24 -7.07
N ARG A 120 -5.61 0.67 -7.08
CA ARG A 120 -5.84 -0.70 -7.53
C ARG A 120 -5.41 -0.91 -8.98
N LYS A 121 -5.66 0.05 -9.87
CA LYS A 121 -5.23 -0.01 -11.28
C LYS A 121 -3.70 0.03 -11.41
N GLU A 122 -3.04 0.89 -10.65
CA GLU A 122 -1.57 1.00 -10.64
C GLU A 122 -0.91 -0.22 -9.98
N TYR A 123 -1.49 -0.69 -8.88
CA TYR A 123 -1.06 -1.87 -8.15
C TYR A 123 -1.26 -3.13 -8.98
N ALA A 124 -2.32 -3.24 -9.79
CA ALA A 124 -2.46 -4.36 -10.72
C ALA A 124 -1.33 -4.42 -11.77
N ALA A 125 -0.64 -3.31 -12.02
CA ALA A 125 0.45 -3.16 -12.99
C ALA A 125 0.08 -3.70 -14.39
N GLY A 126 -0.46 -2.82 -15.25
CA GLY A 126 -0.78 -3.17 -16.64
C GLY A 126 0.30 -2.73 -17.62
N CYS A 127 0.66 -3.59 -18.58
CA CYS A 127 1.48 -3.22 -19.72
C CYS A 127 0.64 -3.19 -21.02
N PRO A 128 0.96 -2.31 -21.99
CA PRO A 128 0.33 -2.32 -23.30
C PRO A 128 0.46 -3.68 -24.00
N SER A 129 -0.50 -4.01 -24.87
CA SER A 129 -0.58 -5.31 -25.54
C SER A 129 0.76 -5.72 -26.16
N LYS A 130 1.20 -6.96 -25.87
CA LYS A 130 2.48 -7.62 -26.24
C LYS A 130 3.66 -7.36 -25.30
N MET A 131 3.55 -6.47 -24.32
CA MET A 131 4.58 -6.28 -23.29
C MET A 131 4.22 -7.04 -22.01
N ARG A 132 5.23 -7.42 -21.23
CA ARG A 132 5.07 -8.07 -19.93
C ARG A 132 5.57 -7.15 -18.82
N VAL A 133 4.94 -7.26 -17.66
CA VAL A 133 5.41 -6.58 -16.45
C VAL A 133 6.75 -7.18 -16.02
N VAL A 134 7.68 -6.33 -15.59
CA VAL A 134 8.95 -6.78 -15.01
C VAL A 134 8.74 -7.11 -13.54
N ASN A 135 9.13 -8.32 -13.15
CA ASN A 135 9.13 -8.76 -11.75
C ASN A 135 10.51 -8.61 -11.10
N ILE A 136 10.53 -8.61 -9.78
CA ILE A 136 11.75 -8.61 -8.96
C ILE A 136 12.47 -9.95 -9.17
N THR A 137 13.79 -9.90 -9.39
CA THR A 137 14.61 -11.09 -9.69
C THR A 137 15.43 -11.58 -8.49
N GLN A 138 15.11 -11.12 -7.28
CA GLN A 138 15.82 -11.55 -6.08
C GLN A 138 15.44 -12.98 -5.69
N LYS A 139 16.39 -13.68 -5.07
CA LYS A 139 16.13 -15.00 -4.50
C LYS A 139 15.02 -14.87 -3.45
N ASP A 140 14.13 -15.85 -3.40
CA ASP A 140 13.01 -15.93 -2.45
C ASP A 140 11.92 -14.85 -2.63
N VAL A 141 11.97 -14.09 -3.72
CA VAL A 141 10.90 -13.18 -4.15
C VAL A 141 10.20 -13.78 -5.37
N VAL A 142 8.91 -14.09 -5.22
CA VAL A 142 8.11 -14.77 -6.27
C VAL A 142 6.97 -13.87 -6.71
N ASP A 143 6.82 -13.71 -8.02
CA ASP A 143 5.72 -12.98 -8.69
C ASP A 143 5.49 -11.52 -8.24
N GLU A 144 6.45 -10.91 -7.55
CA GLU A 144 6.39 -9.51 -7.15
C GLU A 144 6.83 -8.57 -8.26
N VAL A 145 6.01 -7.57 -8.55
CA VAL A 145 6.27 -6.58 -9.61
C VAL A 145 7.38 -5.62 -9.17
N LEU A 146 8.32 -5.34 -10.07
CA LEU A 146 9.31 -4.29 -9.85
C LEU A 146 8.66 -2.91 -9.92
N ARG A 147 8.48 -2.29 -8.75
CA ARG A 147 7.86 -0.96 -8.59
C ARG A 147 8.85 0.06 -8.07
N GLY A 148 8.70 1.30 -8.51
CA GLY A 148 9.38 2.47 -7.97
C GLY A 148 8.40 3.61 -7.74
N LYS A 149 8.84 4.69 -7.11
CA LYS A 149 7.99 5.86 -6.86
C LYS A 149 7.82 6.68 -8.14
N SER A 150 8.93 6.90 -8.85
CA SER A 150 8.91 7.61 -10.12
C SER A 150 9.85 6.98 -11.14
N CYS A 151 9.50 7.09 -12.42
CA CYS A 151 10.41 6.79 -13.52
C CYS A 151 11.73 7.59 -13.45
N LYS A 152 11.73 8.74 -12.76
CA LYS A 152 12.94 9.54 -12.50
C LYS A 152 13.96 8.83 -11.61
N ASP A 153 13.52 7.82 -10.86
CA ASP A 153 14.37 7.01 -9.98
C ASP A 153 15.19 5.98 -10.75
N ALA A 154 14.96 5.82 -12.07
CA ALA A 154 15.76 4.98 -12.97
C ALA A 154 15.93 3.52 -12.52
N PHE A 155 14.90 2.97 -11.87
CA PHE A 155 14.90 1.59 -11.36
C PHE A 155 14.64 0.53 -12.43
N CYS A 156 14.10 0.93 -13.59
CA CYS A 156 13.78 0.00 -14.67
C CYS A 156 15.03 -0.57 -15.36
N PRO A 157 15.07 -1.89 -15.65
CA PRO A 157 16.21 -2.50 -16.33
C PRO A 157 16.37 -1.97 -17.76
N ARG A 158 17.58 -2.07 -18.29
CA ARG A 158 17.89 -1.62 -19.66
C ARG A 158 17.00 -2.33 -20.68
N GLY A 159 16.42 -1.56 -21.60
CA GLY A 159 15.53 -2.08 -22.64
C GLY A 159 14.05 -2.17 -22.23
N SER A 160 13.73 -1.98 -20.96
CA SER A 160 12.34 -1.84 -20.50
C SER A 160 11.84 -0.40 -20.62
N LYS A 161 10.52 -0.25 -20.72
CA LYS A 161 9.82 1.03 -20.67
C LYS A 161 9.25 1.24 -19.27
N CYS A 162 9.51 2.40 -18.69
CA CYS A 162 8.87 2.79 -17.44
C CYS A 162 7.47 3.34 -17.72
N VAL A 163 6.49 2.89 -16.95
CA VAL A 163 5.10 3.37 -16.96
C VAL A 163 4.87 4.11 -15.64
N GLN A 164 4.63 5.42 -15.72
CA GLN A 164 4.39 6.27 -14.57
C GLN A 164 2.90 6.32 -14.24
N GLY A 165 2.52 5.88 -13.03
CA GLY A 165 1.22 6.17 -12.42
C GLY A 165 1.25 7.43 -11.55
N ARG A 166 0.14 7.70 -10.87
CA ARG A 166 -0.04 8.77 -9.88
C ARG A 166 0.77 8.51 -8.62
N TYR A 167 0.77 7.28 -8.11
CA TYR A 167 1.42 6.92 -6.84
C TYR A 167 2.71 6.14 -7.07
N ILE A 168 2.68 5.21 -8.02
CA ILE A 168 3.79 4.30 -8.29
C ILE A 168 4.07 4.19 -9.79
N ALA A 169 5.25 3.71 -10.11
CA ALA A 169 5.67 3.37 -11.45
C ALA A 169 6.09 1.90 -11.52
N HIS A 170 5.92 1.28 -12.69
CA HIS A 170 6.39 -0.08 -12.98
C HIS A 170 7.11 -0.12 -14.32
N CYS A 171 7.73 -1.26 -14.61
CA CYS A 171 8.47 -1.46 -15.86
C CYS A 171 7.78 -2.50 -16.73
N CYS A 172 7.79 -2.26 -18.04
CA CYS A 172 7.28 -3.15 -19.07
C CYS A 172 8.39 -3.54 -20.04
N VAL A 173 8.45 -4.82 -20.42
CA VAL A 173 9.39 -5.38 -21.41
C VAL A 173 8.67 -6.04 -22.58
#